data_AF-W7SW07-F1
#
_entry.id   AF-W7SW07-F1
#
_cell.length_a   1.000
_cell.length_b   1.000
_cell.length_c   1.000
_cell.angle_alpha   90.00
_cell.angle_beta   90.00
_cell.angle_gamma   90.00
#
_symmetry.space_group_name_H-M   'P 1'
#
loop_
_entity.id
_entity.type
_entity.pdbx_description
1 polymer ?
#
loop_
_entity_poly.entity_id
_entity_poly.type
_entity_poly.pdbx_seq_one_letter_code
_entity_poly.pdbx_strand_id
1 'polypeptide(L)'
;MDPIPGCTEGSLLTYANKLAAQLTPLENKAFAALSALSQLYVQGVASDKSPQVFGTDGQYGPRATATIDKLRGFWDIESWNIQLVAWKGTDLGSQAKMAQTFSLGLAPAKVKAAAALTTQVLFELPALQGGRNPLLTLNAFSAPADSLGGKRVALGDGLLDVVNTLGFDDVSVEAVVGHEYGHQVDFAHDNYPPNESSEMGPDAYGGYFVAHAKGFGWTSRLQQEVTYLDASIGDCFHSHGTPEQRKAAGAWGEKQATGQGNPNRVVPSATMIDKFQKEYPKLMPPAGDQSAAATLAAAHR
;
A
#
# COMPACT_ATOMS: atom_id res chain seq x y z
N MET A 1 -7.56 -17.06 -11.72
CA MET A 1 -8.21 -17.66 -10.53
C MET A 1 -9.63 -17.13 -10.50
N ASP A 2 -10.60 -17.97 -10.13
CA ASP A 2 -11.99 -17.51 -10.04
C ASP A 2 -12.18 -16.74 -8.72
N PRO A 3 -13.08 -15.73 -8.68
CA PRO A 3 -13.40 -15.03 -7.44
C PRO A 3 -13.98 -15.98 -6.40
N ILE A 4 -13.72 -15.68 -5.14
CA ILE A 4 -14.26 -16.38 -3.99
C ILE A 4 -15.80 -16.22 -3.96
N PRO A 5 -16.58 -17.31 -4.03
CA PRO A 5 -18.04 -17.23 -4.10
C PRO A 5 -18.67 -16.47 -2.91
N GLY A 6 -19.56 -15.53 -3.22
CA GLY A 6 -20.25 -14.71 -2.22
C GLY A 6 -19.43 -13.54 -1.67
N CYS A 7 -18.16 -13.41 -2.04
CA CYS A 7 -17.35 -12.27 -1.62
C CYS A 7 -17.68 -11.01 -2.45
N THR A 8 -17.75 -9.86 -1.77
CA THR A 8 -17.87 -8.54 -2.42
C THR A 8 -16.54 -7.83 -2.29
N GLU A 9 -16.01 -7.36 -3.41
CA GLU A 9 -14.74 -6.63 -3.46
C GLU A 9 -14.77 -5.37 -2.58
N GLY A 10 -13.62 -5.00 -2.03
CA GLY A 10 -13.46 -3.79 -1.23
C GLY A 10 -13.75 -2.49 -2.02
N SER A 11 -14.08 -1.43 -1.29
CA SER A 11 -14.52 -0.15 -1.87
C SER A 11 -13.43 0.57 -2.69
N LEU A 12 -12.15 0.39 -2.35
CA LEU A 12 -11.05 1.00 -3.08
C LEU A 12 -10.89 0.37 -4.46
N LEU A 13 -10.88 -0.96 -4.53
CA LEU A 13 -10.80 -1.68 -5.80
C LEU A 13 -12.05 -1.43 -6.65
N THR A 14 -13.23 -1.41 -6.04
CA THR A 14 -14.48 -1.05 -6.74
C THR A 14 -14.38 0.36 -7.34
N TYR A 15 -13.83 1.32 -6.60
CA TYR A 15 -13.63 2.69 -7.08
C TYR A 15 -12.59 2.74 -8.21
N ALA A 16 -11.48 2.02 -8.07
CA ALA A 16 -10.44 1.89 -9.10
C ALA A 16 -11.02 1.32 -10.40
N ASN A 17 -11.81 0.25 -10.31
CA ASN A 17 -12.50 -0.37 -11.43
C ASN A 17 -13.46 0.61 -12.12
N LYS A 18 -14.17 1.44 -11.36
CA LYS A 18 -15.03 2.51 -11.91
C LYS A 18 -14.24 3.59 -12.64
N LEU A 19 -13.05 3.96 -12.14
CA LEU A 19 -12.17 4.90 -12.84
C LEU A 19 -11.65 4.28 -14.15
N ALA A 20 -11.17 3.04 -14.08
CA ALA A 20 -10.61 2.33 -15.23
C ALA A 20 -11.65 2.08 -16.33
N ALA A 21 -12.90 1.81 -15.96
CA ALA A 21 -14.01 1.59 -16.90
C ALA A 21 -14.36 2.83 -17.74
N GLN A 22 -13.89 4.02 -17.37
CA GLN A 22 -14.08 5.26 -18.13
C GLN A 22 -13.04 5.44 -19.24
N LEU A 23 -11.99 4.62 -19.25
CA LEU A 23 -10.88 4.74 -20.21
C LEU A 23 -11.23 4.06 -21.54
N THR A 24 -10.88 4.73 -22.64
CA THR A 24 -10.82 4.07 -23.94
C THR A 24 -9.70 3.01 -23.96
N PRO A 25 -9.74 2.04 -24.90
CA PRO A 25 -8.66 1.05 -25.02
C PRO A 25 -7.26 1.64 -25.23
N LEU A 26 -7.16 2.80 -25.90
CA LEU A 26 -5.89 3.50 -26.10
C LEU A 26 -5.41 4.14 -24.80
N GLU A 27 -6.28 4.84 -24.08
CA GLU A 27 -5.95 5.43 -22.79
C GLU A 27 -5.54 4.35 -21.79
N ASN A 28 -6.25 3.23 -21.74
CA ASN A 28 -5.89 2.12 -20.86
C ASN A 28 -4.48 1.57 -21.13
N LYS A 29 -4.08 1.46 -22.41
CA LYS A 29 -2.70 1.08 -22.77
C LYS A 29 -1.68 2.13 -22.35
N ALA A 30 -2.00 3.41 -22.49
CA ALA A 30 -1.15 4.50 -22.04
C ALA A 30 -0.99 4.47 -20.51
N PHE A 31 -2.09 4.32 -19.76
CA PHE A 31 -2.05 4.16 -18.30
C PHE A 31 -1.15 3.01 -17.88
N ALA A 32 -1.32 1.81 -18.45
CA ALA A 32 -0.50 0.66 -18.13
C ALA A 32 1.00 0.93 -18.38
N ALA A 33 1.35 1.53 -19.52
CA ALA A 33 2.73 1.85 -19.86
C ALA A 33 3.33 2.92 -18.94
N LEU A 34 2.61 4.01 -18.67
CA LEU A 34 3.09 5.10 -17.83
C LEU A 34 3.12 4.72 -16.34
N SER A 35 2.17 3.91 -15.86
CA SER A 35 2.19 3.38 -14.49
C SER A 35 3.39 2.44 -14.27
N ALA A 36 3.70 1.58 -15.24
CA ALA A 36 4.90 0.75 -15.16
C ALA A 36 6.21 1.58 -15.14
N LEU A 37 6.27 2.66 -15.92
CA LEU A 37 7.42 3.58 -15.91
C LEU A 37 7.54 4.36 -14.60
N SER A 38 6.41 4.80 -14.03
CA SER A 38 6.41 5.51 -12.75
C SER A 38 6.82 4.58 -11.60
N GLN A 39 6.36 3.33 -11.61
CA GLN A 39 6.78 2.30 -10.67
C GLN A 39 8.29 2.02 -10.80
N LEU A 40 8.82 1.84 -12.01
CA LEU A 40 10.26 1.60 -12.23
C LEU A 40 11.11 2.78 -11.73
N TYR A 41 10.67 4.01 -11.97
CA TYR A 41 11.32 5.21 -11.42
C TYR A 41 11.37 5.15 -9.89
N VAL A 42 10.24 4.88 -9.24
CA VAL A 42 10.17 4.80 -7.78
C VAL A 42 10.90 3.60 -7.21
N GLN A 43 11.04 2.50 -7.95
CA GLN A 43 11.75 1.31 -7.49
C GLN A 43 13.27 1.45 -7.60
N GLY A 44 13.76 2.11 -8.65
CA GLY A 44 15.19 2.09 -9.00
C GLY A 44 15.91 3.43 -8.99
N VAL A 45 15.20 4.54 -9.11
CA VAL A 45 15.82 5.87 -9.32
C VAL A 45 15.54 6.82 -8.16
N ALA A 46 14.27 6.90 -7.73
CA ALA A 46 13.88 7.77 -6.63
C ALA A 46 14.57 7.33 -5.32
N SER A 47 14.94 8.33 -4.51
CA SER A 47 15.60 8.14 -3.22
C SER A 47 15.22 9.25 -2.24
N ASP A 48 15.06 8.88 -0.98
CA ASP A 48 14.77 9.78 0.15
C ASP A 48 15.96 10.68 0.54
N LYS A 49 17.12 10.50 -0.11
CA LYS A 49 18.24 11.45 -0.08
C LYS A 49 17.90 12.78 -0.77
N SER A 50 16.85 12.79 -1.58
CA SER A 50 16.26 14.00 -2.15
C SER A 50 14.95 14.34 -1.43
N PRO A 51 14.56 15.62 -1.34
CA PRO A 51 13.29 16.00 -0.71
C PRO A 51 12.10 15.24 -1.32
N GLN A 52 11.32 14.59 -0.46
CA GLN A 52 10.12 13.86 -0.84
C GLN A 52 8.87 14.72 -0.61
N VAL A 53 7.88 14.59 -1.50
CA VAL A 53 6.61 15.33 -1.43
C VAL A 53 5.45 14.34 -1.53
N PHE A 54 4.79 14.08 -0.41
CA PHE A 54 3.71 13.07 -0.31
C PHE A 54 2.32 13.69 -0.52
N GLY A 55 1.50 13.03 -1.34
CA GLY A 55 0.25 13.57 -1.85
C GLY A 55 0.44 14.45 -3.09
N THR A 56 -0.64 14.71 -3.80
CA THR A 56 -0.63 15.48 -5.05
C THR A 56 0.06 16.84 -4.87
N ASP A 57 -0.26 17.56 -3.78
CA ASP A 57 0.26 18.90 -3.49
C ASP A 57 1.16 18.95 -2.24
N GLY A 58 1.58 17.80 -1.71
CA GLY A 58 2.47 17.72 -0.54
C GLY A 58 1.77 17.75 0.82
N GLN A 59 0.43 17.71 0.83
CA GLN A 59 -0.39 17.83 2.04
C GLN A 59 -0.12 16.73 3.08
N TYR A 60 0.44 15.59 2.67
CA TYR A 60 0.73 14.46 3.55
C TYR A 60 2.18 14.40 4.02
N GLY A 61 3.05 15.32 3.57
CA GLY A 61 4.49 15.32 3.90
C GLY A 61 4.80 15.20 5.40
N PRO A 62 4.21 16.05 6.27
CA PRO A 62 4.43 15.97 7.71
C PRO A 62 4.00 14.63 8.33
N ARG A 63 2.83 14.12 7.95
CA ARG A 63 2.30 12.83 8.45
C ARG A 63 3.17 11.66 8.01
N ALA A 64 3.57 11.64 6.73
CA ALA A 64 4.41 10.60 6.17
C ALA A 64 5.78 10.54 6.85
N THR A 65 6.40 11.71 7.07
CA THR A 65 7.68 11.84 7.78
C THR A 65 7.57 11.36 9.24
N ALA A 66 6.56 11.85 9.97
CA ALA A 66 6.35 11.43 11.37
C ALA A 66 6.08 9.92 11.49
N THR A 67 5.38 9.34 10.52
CA THR A 67 5.06 7.90 10.49
C THR A 67 6.30 7.06 10.30
N ILE A 68 7.12 7.34 9.27
CA ILE A 68 8.33 6.55 9.01
C ILE A 68 9.34 6.68 10.15
N ASP A 69 9.48 7.87 10.74
CA ASP A 69 10.37 8.09 11.88
C ASP A 69 9.95 7.27 13.11
N LYS A 70 8.63 7.16 13.37
CA LYS A 70 8.10 6.29 14.41
C LYS A 70 8.37 4.81 14.12
N LEU A 71 8.06 4.35 12.91
CA LEU A 71 8.21 2.94 12.51
C LEU A 71 9.66 2.48 12.61
N ARG A 72 10.62 3.33 12.24
CA ARG A 72 12.06 3.05 12.34
C ARG A 72 12.55 2.77 13.76
N GLY A 73 11.86 3.27 14.78
CA GLY A 73 12.15 3.00 16.19
C GLY A 73 11.16 2.05 16.86
N PHE A 74 10.15 1.56 16.14
CA PHE A 74 9.08 0.76 16.72
C PHE A 74 9.42 -0.73 16.71
N TRP A 75 9.71 -1.29 15.53
CA TRP A 75 10.06 -2.70 15.36
C TRP A 75 11.54 -2.93 15.60
N ASP A 76 11.89 -4.09 16.17
CA ASP A 76 13.26 -4.54 16.41
C ASP A 76 13.92 -5.14 15.15
N ILE A 77 13.87 -4.39 14.05
CA ILE A 77 14.51 -4.73 12.77
C ILE A 77 15.50 -3.64 12.36
N GLU A 78 16.44 -3.99 11.47
CA GLU A 78 17.37 -3.01 10.90
C GLU A 78 16.64 -2.02 9.98
N SER A 79 16.37 -0.83 10.53
CA SER A 79 15.37 0.10 10.01
C SER A 79 15.93 1.37 9.38
N TRP A 80 17.13 1.80 9.76
CA TRP A 80 17.67 3.11 9.36
C TRP A 80 17.99 3.23 7.86
N ASN A 81 18.07 2.10 7.15
CA ASN A 81 18.25 2.06 5.69
C ASN A 81 16.96 1.82 4.90
N ILE A 82 15.80 1.75 5.56
CA ILE A 82 14.51 1.67 4.89
C ILE A 82 14.11 3.09 4.46
N GLN A 83 14.05 3.30 3.15
CA GLN A 83 13.66 4.58 2.56
C GLN A 83 12.14 4.76 2.58
N LEU A 84 11.64 5.99 2.74
CA LEU A 84 10.26 6.33 2.39
C LEU A 84 10.29 7.21 1.13
N VAL A 85 9.68 6.73 0.05
CA VAL A 85 9.75 7.35 -1.27
C VAL A 85 8.36 7.74 -1.75
N ALA A 86 8.21 8.98 -2.20
CA ALA A 86 6.96 9.46 -2.79
C ALA A 86 6.82 8.92 -4.22
N TRP A 87 5.66 8.33 -4.53
CA TRP A 87 5.32 7.88 -5.87
C TRP A 87 4.28 8.81 -6.48
N LYS A 88 4.77 9.72 -7.33
CA LYS A 88 3.95 10.77 -7.95
C LYS A 88 3.72 10.51 -9.43
N GLY A 89 2.48 10.56 -9.89
CA GLY A 89 2.19 10.46 -11.33
C GLY A 89 2.78 11.63 -12.12
N THR A 90 2.90 12.80 -11.49
CA THR A 90 3.50 14.01 -12.07
C THR A 90 5.00 13.88 -12.39
N ASP A 91 5.71 12.90 -11.81
CA ASP A 91 7.12 12.67 -12.10
C ASP A 91 7.38 12.20 -13.54
N LEU A 92 6.37 11.60 -14.18
CA LEU A 92 6.37 11.24 -15.61
C LEU A 92 6.49 12.48 -16.51
N GLY A 93 6.11 13.66 -16.01
CA GLY A 93 6.23 14.93 -16.71
C GLY A 93 7.65 15.49 -16.74
N SER A 94 8.57 14.93 -15.95
CA SER A 94 9.97 15.34 -15.91
C SER A 94 10.81 14.49 -16.87
N GLN A 95 11.22 15.08 -17.99
CA GLN A 95 12.14 14.42 -18.93
C GLN A 95 13.46 14.02 -18.26
N ALA A 96 13.93 14.77 -17.26
CA ALA A 96 15.15 14.43 -16.52
C ALA A 96 14.98 13.15 -15.70
N LYS A 97 13.87 13.02 -14.95
CA LYS A 97 13.55 11.81 -14.19
C LYS A 97 13.36 10.62 -15.13
N MET A 98 12.61 10.80 -16.23
CA MET A 98 12.38 9.73 -17.21
C MET A 98 13.66 9.33 -17.94
N ALA A 99 14.59 10.26 -18.20
CA ALA A 99 15.89 9.93 -18.76
C ALA A 99 16.71 9.04 -17.80
N GLN A 100 16.68 9.32 -16.49
CA GLN A 100 17.31 8.45 -15.48
C GLN A 100 16.66 7.05 -15.48
N THR A 101 15.32 6.98 -15.50
CA THR A 101 14.59 5.71 -15.56
C THR A 101 14.94 4.89 -16.80
N PHE A 102 14.91 5.50 -17.99
CA PHE A 102 15.25 4.78 -19.23
C PHE A 102 16.72 4.38 -19.31
N SER A 103 17.62 5.10 -18.63
CA SER A 103 19.04 4.76 -18.57
C SER A 103 19.30 3.44 -17.83
N LEU A 104 18.32 2.90 -17.09
CA LEU A 104 18.42 1.58 -16.45
C LEU A 104 18.46 0.42 -17.46
N GLY A 105 17.96 0.61 -18.68
CA GLY A 105 17.86 -0.49 -19.65
C GLY A 105 17.96 -0.12 -21.13
N LEU A 106 17.87 1.17 -21.49
CA LEU A 106 18.03 1.62 -22.87
C LEU A 106 19.46 2.09 -23.16
N ALA A 107 19.88 1.88 -24.41
CA ALA A 107 21.11 2.48 -24.91
C ALA A 107 21.04 4.03 -24.86
N PRO A 108 22.15 4.74 -24.54
CA PRO A 108 22.14 6.19 -24.36
C PRO A 108 21.51 6.99 -25.50
N ALA A 109 21.68 6.55 -26.75
CA ALA A 109 21.13 7.20 -27.94
C ALA A 109 19.58 7.23 -27.97
N LYS A 110 18.90 6.35 -27.24
CA LYS A 110 17.42 6.26 -27.19
C LYS A 110 16.81 6.98 -26.00
N VAL A 111 17.58 7.22 -24.94
CA VAL A 111 17.09 7.70 -23.63
C VAL A 111 16.35 9.02 -23.76
N LYS A 112 16.96 10.03 -24.40
CA LYS A 112 16.35 11.36 -24.52
C LYS A 112 15.02 11.35 -25.30
N ALA A 113 14.98 10.58 -26.38
CA ALA A 113 13.77 10.46 -27.21
C ALA A 113 12.64 9.73 -26.45
N ALA A 114 12.96 8.67 -25.73
CA ALA A 114 12.00 7.94 -24.90
C ALA A 114 11.44 8.82 -23.77
N ALA A 115 12.31 9.56 -23.06
CA ALA A 115 11.89 10.48 -22.02
C ALA A 115 10.97 11.59 -22.54
N ALA A 116 11.30 12.18 -23.70
CA ALA A 116 10.46 13.19 -24.35
C ALA A 116 9.09 12.61 -24.76
N LEU A 117 9.05 11.39 -25.30
CA LEU A 117 7.81 10.72 -25.68
C LEU A 117 6.91 10.45 -24.46
N THR A 118 7.46 10.01 -23.33
CA THR A 118 6.68 9.81 -22.09
C THR A 118 5.99 11.10 -21.66
N THR A 119 6.73 12.21 -21.62
CA THR A 119 6.17 13.53 -21.27
C THR A 119 5.13 13.99 -22.29
N GLN A 120 5.36 13.75 -23.59
CA GLN A 120 4.39 14.07 -24.63
C GLN A 120 3.07 13.32 -24.43
N VAL A 121 3.12 11.99 -24.29
CA VAL A 121 1.91 11.16 -24.07
C VAL A 121 1.15 11.60 -22.83
N LEU A 122 1.87 11.91 -21.73
CA LEU A 122 1.28 12.35 -20.47
C LEU A 122 0.41 13.60 -20.62
N PHE A 123 0.81 14.55 -21.47
CA PHE A 123 0.12 15.82 -21.66
C PHE A 123 -0.84 15.82 -22.85
N GLU A 124 -0.64 14.98 -23.87
CA GLU A 124 -1.52 14.88 -25.03
C GLU A 124 -2.80 14.07 -24.76
N LEU A 125 -2.77 13.12 -23.81
CA LEU A 125 -3.96 12.35 -23.43
C LEU A 125 -4.66 12.99 -22.22
N PRO A 126 -5.85 13.59 -22.39
CA PRO A 126 -6.54 14.29 -21.31
C PRO A 126 -6.84 13.40 -20.10
N ALA A 127 -7.10 12.10 -20.33
CA ALA A 127 -7.38 11.15 -19.26
C ALA A 127 -6.22 11.00 -18.26
N LEU A 128 -4.96 11.23 -18.66
CA LEU A 128 -3.79 11.17 -17.77
C LEU A 128 -3.67 12.40 -16.86
N GLN A 129 -4.38 13.49 -17.18
CA GLN A 129 -4.46 14.72 -16.39
C GLN A 129 -3.08 15.29 -16.02
N GLY A 130 -2.11 15.22 -16.93
CA GLY A 130 -0.74 15.67 -16.66
C GLY A 130 -0.06 14.92 -15.51
N GLY A 131 -0.45 13.67 -15.26
CA GLY A 131 0.06 12.86 -14.16
C GLY A 131 -0.76 12.92 -12.87
N ARG A 132 -1.90 13.63 -12.87
CA ARG A 132 -2.77 13.76 -11.69
C ARG A 132 -3.92 12.75 -11.65
N ASN A 133 -4.07 11.91 -12.68
CA ASN A 133 -5.05 10.84 -12.60
C ASN A 133 -4.57 9.80 -11.57
N PRO A 134 -5.37 9.49 -10.53
CA PRO A 134 -4.95 8.63 -9.43
C PRO A 134 -4.58 7.21 -9.90
N LEU A 135 -5.13 6.71 -11.01
CA LEU A 135 -4.81 5.37 -11.53
C LEU A 135 -3.32 5.18 -11.87
N LEU A 136 -2.54 6.25 -12.09
CA LEU A 136 -1.10 6.12 -12.39
C LEU A 136 -0.28 5.61 -11.20
N THR A 137 -0.75 5.93 -9.99
CA THR A 137 -0.06 5.74 -8.71
C THR A 137 -1.02 5.26 -7.62
N LEU A 138 -2.10 4.57 -8.00
CA LEU A 138 -3.09 3.97 -7.10
C LEU A 138 -2.54 2.70 -6.43
N ASN A 139 -1.38 2.82 -5.80
CA ASN A 139 -0.74 1.72 -5.11
C ASN A 139 0.30 2.22 -4.09
N ALA A 140 0.67 1.37 -3.17
CA ALA A 140 1.87 1.47 -2.34
C ALA A 140 2.60 0.13 -2.42
N PHE A 141 3.91 0.12 -2.13
CA PHE A 141 4.63 -1.15 -2.07
C PHE A 141 5.87 -1.06 -1.21
N SER A 142 6.34 -2.24 -0.83
CA SER A 142 7.59 -2.42 -0.11
C SER A 142 8.56 -3.25 -0.92
N ALA A 143 9.83 -2.85 -0.90
CA ALA A 143 10.90 -3.57 -1.58
C ALA A 143 11.96 -4.05 -0.58
N PRO A 144 12.45 -5.30 -0.68
CA PRO A 144 13.53 -5.82 0.14
C PRO A 144 14.91 -5.26 -0.26
N ALA A 145 15.95 -5.64 0.50
CA ALA A 145 17.29 -5.10 0.36
C ALA A 145 17.98 -5.40 -0.99
N ASP A 146 17.63 -6.50 -1.64
CA ASP A 146 18.14 -6.95 -2.94
C ASP A 146 17.40 -6.36 -4.14
N SER A 147 16.36 -5.54 -3.90
CA SER A 147 15.68 -4.78 -4.96
C SER A 147 16.60 -3.70 -5.54
N LEU A 148 16.29 -3.25 -6.78
CA LEU A 148 17.11 -2.30 -7.55
C LEU A 148 17.53 -1.05 -6.76
N GLY A 149 16.65 -0.54 -5.91
CA GLY A 149 16.91 0.61 -5.06
C GLY A 149 17.14 0.29 -3.57
N GLY A 150 17.23 -0.98 -3.21
CA GLY A 150 17.28 -1.46 -1.82
C GLY A 150 15.98 -1.25 -1.04
N LYS A 151 16.06 -1.41 0.29
CA LYS A 151 14.91 -1.35 1.19
C LYS A 151 14.15 -0.03 1.06
N ARG A 152 12.84 -0.10 0.77
CA ARG A 152 11.99 1.07 0.66
C ARG A 152 10.52 0.76 0.87
N VAL A 153 9.80 1.75 1.35
CA VAL A 153 8.35 1.89 1.26
C VAL A 153 8.06 2.99 0.24
N ALA A 154 7.28 2.67 -0.78
CA ALA A 154 6.83 3.59 -1.82
C ALA A 154 5.36 3.93 -1.59
N LEU A 155 5.04 5.22 -1.54
CA LEU A 155 3.69 5.71 -1.25
C LEU A 155 3.12 6.51 -2.42
N GLY A 156 2.13 5.95 -3.11
CA GLY A 156 1.43 6.56 -4.23
C GLY A 156 0.53 7.73 -3.84
N ASP A 157 0.66 8.86 -4.53
CA ASP A 157 -0.27 9.99 -4.35
C ASP A 157 -1.69 9.66 -4.83
N GLY A 158 -1.84 8.89 -5.90
CA GLY A 158 -3.12 8.43 -6.39
C GLY A 158 -3.86 7.53 -5.40
N LEU A 159 -3.12 6.67 -4.67
CA LEU A 159 -3.69 5.90 -3.56
C LEU A 159 -4.23 6.84 -2.48
N LEU A 160 -3.42 7.80 -2.04
CA LEU A 160 -3.80 8.76 -1.00
C LEU A 160 -5.00 9.65 -1.40
N ASP A 161 -5.12 10.01 -2.68
CA ASP A 161 -6.26 10.77 -3.19
C ASP A 161 -7.55 9.94 -3.18
N VAL A 162 -7.47 8.65 -3.51
CA VAL A 162 -8.65 7.76 -3.49
C VAL A 162 -9.07 7.41 -2.07
N VAL A 163 -8.15 7.08 -1.16
CA VAL A 163 -8.51 6.80 0.24
C VAL A 163 -9.13 8.02 0.92
N ASN A 164 -8.66 9.23 0.62
CA ASN A 164 -9.28 10.48 1.05
C ASN A 164 -10.70 10.62 0.46
N THR A 165 -10.88 10.36 -0.83
CA THR A 165 -12.19 10.38 -1.49
C THR A 165 -13.19 9.40 -0.86
N LEU A 166 -12.69 8.27 -0.36
CA LEU A 166 -13.49 7.25 0.34
C LEU A 166 -13.73 7.57 1.82
N GLY A 167 -13.18 8.68 2.34
CA GLY A 167 -13.41 9.16 3.70
C GLY A 167 -12.43 8.63 4.74
N PHE A 168 -11.28 8.08 4.33
CA PHE A 168 -10.26 7.52 5.23
C PHE A 168 -9.09 8.47 5.50
N ASP A 169 -9.24 9.77 5.23
CA ASP A 169 -8.12 10.71 5.32
C ASP A 169 -7.48 10.75 6.71
N ASP A 170 -8.28 10.68 7.77
CA ASP A 170 -7.84 10.74 9.16
C ASP A 170 -6.85 9.61 9.53
N VAL A 171 -6.87 8.49 8.81
CA VAL A 171 -6.03 7.30 9.08
C VAL A 171 -5.13 6.89 7.91
N SER A 172 -5.26 7.53 6.75
CA SER A 172 -4.69 7.09 5.47
C SER A 172 -3.19 6.83 5.49
N VAL A 173 -2.40 7.86 5.79
CA VAL A 173 -0.94 7.83 5.65
C VAL A 173 -0.32 6.84 6.62
N GLU A 174 -0.72 6.89 7.88
CA GLU A 174 -0.16 6.06 8.95
C GLU A 174 -0.52 4.59 8.74
N ALA A 175 -1.76 4.30 8.32
CA ALA A 175 -2.22 2.94 8.05
C ALA A 175 -1.50 2.34 6.84
N VAL A 176 -1.46 3.05 5.69
CA VAL A 176 -0.81 2.54 4.47
C VAL A 176 0.69 2.36 4.70
N VAL A 177 1.39 3.36 5.24
CA VAL A 177 2.82 3.22 5.51
C VAL A 177 3.08 2.18 6.61
N GLY A 178 2.19 2.04 7.59
CA GLY A 178 2.26 1.00 8.61
C GLY A 178 2.15 -0.41 8.05
N HIS A 179 1.20 -0.65 7.13
CA HIS A 179 1.04 -1.89 6.39
C HIS A 179 2.31 -2.18 5.57
N GLU A 180 2.76 -1.24 4.75
CA GLU A 180 3.97 -1.42 3.94
C GLU A 180 5.21 -1.69 4.80
N TYR A 181 5.36 -1.01 5.91
CA TYR A 181 6.43 -1.30 6.84
C TYR A 181 6.29 -2.70 7.47
N GLY A 182 5.07 -3.22 7.59
CA GLY A 182 4.81 -4.62 7.93
C GLY A 182 5.48 -5.60 6.96
N HIS A 183 5.45 -5.34 5.65
CA HIS A 183 6.23 -6.12 4.68
C HIS A 183 7.74 -6.03 4.95
N GLN A 184 8.26 -4.87 5.38
CA GLN A 184 9.67 -4.75 5.78
C GLN A 184 10.01 -5.58 7.03
N VAL A 185 9.06 -5.74 7.95
CA VAL A 185 9.20 -6.66 9.09
C VAL A 185 9.32 -8.09 8.58
N ASP A 186 8.45 -8.52 7.67
CA ASP A 186 8.52 -9.86 7.07
C ASP A 186 9.85 -10.10 6.34
N PHE A 187 10.30 -9.14 5.52
CA PHE A 187 11.60 -9.23 4.82
C PHE A 187 12.79 -9.34 5.77
N ALA A 188 12.72 -8.73 6.96
CA ALA A 188 13.81 -8.80 7.94
C ALA A 188 13.93 -10.19 8.59
N HIS A 189 12.90 -11.03 8.48
CA HIS A 189 12.83 -12.38 9.06
C HIS A 189 12.70 -13.49 8.02
N ASP A 190 12.97 -13.19 6.75
CA ASP A 190 12.78 -14.11 5.62
C ASP A 190 11.38 -14.76 5.59
N ASN A 191 10.36 -14.04 6.05
CA ASN A 191 8.97 -14.52 6.07
C ASN A 191 8.29 -14.17 4.73
N TYR A 192 8.14 -15.17 3.85
CA TYR A 192 7.53 -15.01 2.52
C TYR A 192 6.36 -15.98 2.33
N PRO A 193 5.24 -15.79 3.04
CA PRO A 193 4.09 -16.67 2.89
C PRO A 193 3.56 -16.62 1.45
N PRO A 194 3.24 -17.77 0.83
CA PRO A 194 2.78 -17.84 -0.56
C PRO A 194 1.26 -17.71 -0.72
N ASN A 195 0.55 -17.30 0.35
CA ASN A 195 -0.91 -17.23 0.44
C ASN A 195 -1.32 -15.87 1.02
N GLU A 196 -2.61 -15.67 1.29
CA GLU A 196 -3.17 -14.39 1.72
C GLU A 196 -2.57 -13.86 3.04
N SER A 197 -1.88 -14.71 3.82
CA SER A 197 -1.12 -14.23 4.98
C SER A 197 0.03 -13.30 4.62
N SER A 198 0.43 -13.21 3.34
CA SER A 198 1.37 -12.21 2.83
C SER A 198 0.86 -10.78 2.94
N GLU A 199 -0.45 -10.57 2.87
CA GLU A 199 -1.05 -9.24 3.02
C GLU A 199 -1.72 -9.08 4.39
N MET A 200 -2.34 -10.16 4.89
CA MET A 200 -2.99 -10.11 6.20
C MET A 200 -2.00 -9.98 7.36
N GLY A 201 -0.76 -10.49 7.23
CA GLY A 201 0.29 -10.29 8.23
C GLY A 201 0.63 -8.80 8.38
N PRO A 202 1.00 -8.12 7.29
CA PRO A 202 1.16 -6.67 7.25
C PRO A 202 -0.05 -5.87 7.77
N ASP A 203 -1.29 -6.29 7.48
CA ASP A 203 -2.49 -5.68 8.11
C ASP A 203 -2.45 -5.78 9.63
N ALA A 204 -2.14 -6.98 10.16
CA ALA A 204 -2.00 -7.20 11.59
C ALA A 204 -0.85 -6.38 12.22
N TYR A 205 0.28 -6.24 11.53
CA TYR A 205 1.42 -5.48 12.03
C TYR A 205 1.13 -3.98 12.02
N GLY A 206 0.49 -3.48 10.96
CA GLY A 206 0.00 -2.11 10.85
C GLY A 206 -1.01 -1.78 11.94
N GLY A 207 -2.03 -2.63 12.11
CA GLY A 207 -3.04 -2.53 13.18
C GLY A 207 -2.41 -2.52 14.58
N TYR A 208 -1.44 -3.40 14.84
CA TYR A 208 -0.68 -3.37 16.09
C TYR A 208 0.07 -2.04 16.29
N PHE A 209 0.76 -1.56 15.26
CA PHE A 209 1.53 -0.31 15.32
C PHE A 209 0.64 0.89 15.64
N VAL A 210 -0.48 1.07 14.93
CA VAL A 210 -1.35 2.23 15.13
C VAL A 210 -2.05 2.22 16.49
N ALA A 211 -2.40 1.04 17.01
CA ALA A 211 -3.03 0.90 18.32
C ALA A 211 -2.05 0.98 19.49
N HIS A 212 -0.77 0.63 19.30
CA HIS A 212 0.21 0.57 20.37
C HIS A 212 0.65 1.97 20.85
N ALA A 213 0.86 2.15 22.16
CA ALA A 213 1.18 3.44 22.77
C ALA A 213 2.48 4.08 22.26
N LYS A 214 3.48 3.26 21.88
CA LYS A 214 4.73 3.73 21.24
C LYS A 214 4.60 4.02 19.74
N GLY A 215 3.54 3.54 19.09
CA GLY A 215 3.20 3.91 17.73
C GLY A 215 2.34 5.17 17.76
N PHE A 216 1.06 5.04 17.43
CA PHE A 216 0.11 6.16 17.48
C PHE A 216 -0.83 6.15 18.69
N GLY A 217 -1.01 5.00 19.36
CA GLY A 217 -1.92 4.90 20.50
C GLY A 217 -3.36 5.32 20.16
N TRP A 218 -3.81 5.01 18.94
CA TRP A 218 -5.08 5.48 18.42
C TRP A 218 -6.28 4.96 19.21
N THR A 219 -7.36 5.73 19.19
CA THR A 219 -8.64 5.34 19.82
C THR A 219 -9.28 4.18 19.08
N SER A 220 -10.22 3.47 19.72
CA SER A 220 -10.98 2.39 19.08
C SER A 220 -11.73 2.83 17.82
N ARG A 221 -12.13 4.11 17.73
CA ARG A 221 -12.73 4.67 16.52
C ARG A 221 -11.74 4.68 15.37
N LEU A 222 -10.56 5.25 15.57
CA LEU A 222 -9.54 5.35 14.52
C LEU A 222 -9.00 3.96 14.14
N GLN A 223 -8.83 3.06 15.11
CA GLN A 223 -8.55 1.64 14.88
C GLN A 223 -9.59 1.01 13.94
N GLN A 224 -10.89 1.18 14.24
CA GLN A 224 -11.93 0.70 13.35
C GLN A 224 -11.84 1.29 11.93
N GLU A 225 -11.55 2.58 11.79
CA GLU A 225 -11.34 3.23 10.48
C GLU A 225 -10.17 2.59 9.70
N VAL A 226 -9.07 2.20 10.37
CA VAL A 226 -7.95 1.45 9.76
C VAL A 226 -8.41 0.10 9.23
N THR A 227 -9.10 -0.69 10.05
CA THR A 227 -9.55 -2.02 9.61
C THR A 227 -10.54 -1.94 8.43
N TYR A 228 -11.30 -0.85 8.30
CA TYR A 228 -12.14 -0.60 7.12
C TYR A 228 -11.32 -0.19 5.89
N LEU A 229 -10.24 0.56 6.08
CA LEU A 229 -9.29 0.86 5.01
C LEU A 229 -8.61 -0.42 4.50
N ASP A 230 -8.13 -1.29 5.39
CA ASP A 230 -7.53 -2.60 5.00
C ASP A 230 -8.55 -3.44 4.21
N ALA A 231 -9.80 -3.51 4.70
CA ALA A 231 -10.90 -4.20 4.02
C ALA A 231 -11.17 -3.64 2.62
N SER A 232 -10.96 -2.33 2.40
CA SER A 232 -11.25 -1.69 1.12
C SER A 232 -10.39 -2.18 -0.04
N ILE A 233 -9.26 -2.83 0.26
CA ILE A 233 -8.29 -3.37 -0.71
C ILE A 233 -8.48 -4.90 -0.90
N GLY A 234 -9.35 -5.56 -0.13
CA GLY A 234 -9.62 -6.99 -0.31
C GLY A 234 -10.21 -7.29 -1.69
N ASP A 235 -9.56 -8.21 -2.44
CA ASP A 235 -9.83 -8.45 -3.86
C ASP A 235 -10.78 -9.62 -4.12
N CYS A 236 -11.18 -10.34 -3.07
CA CYS A 236 -11.99 -11.56 -3.19
C CYS A 236 -11.31 -12.66 -4.03
N PHE A 237 -9.98 -12.66 -4.12
CA PHE A 237 -9.19 -13.73 -4.70
C PHE A 237 -8.24 -14.30 -3.63
N HIS A 238 -7.65 -15.45 -3.94
CA HIS A 238 -6.60 -16.08 -3.14
C HIS A 238 -5.23 -15.39 -3.36
N SER A 239 -5.22 -14.06 -3.27
CA SER A 239 -4.05 -13.18 -3.41
C SER A 239 -3.99 -12.18 -2.26
N HIS A 240 -4.92 -11.20 -2.22
CA HIS A 240 -4.91 -10.16 -1.18
C HIS A 240 -5.89 -10.46 -0.03
N GLY A 241 -6.59 -11.60 -0.09
CA GLY A 241 -7.63 -11.95 0.87
C GLY A 241 -8.95 -11.22 0.63
N THR A 242 -10.00 -11.72 1.26
CA THR A 242 -11.31 -11.05 1.26
C THR A 242 -11.29 -9.82 2.17
N PRO A 243 -12.18 -8.83 1.94
CA PRO A 243 -12.30 -7.67 2.84
C PRO A 243 -12.47 -8.04 4.32
N GLU A 244 -13.26 -9.08 4.62
CA GLU A 244 -13.47 -9.53 6.01
C GLU A 244 -12.23 -10.18 6.61
N GLN A 245 -11.45 -10.93 5.82
CA GLN A 245 -10.17 -11.52 6.26
C GLN A 245 -9.17 -10.42 6.62
N ARG A 246 -9.00 -9.43 5.74
CA ARG A 246 -8.10 -8.29 5.97
C ARG A 246 -8.50 -7.48 7.20
N LYS A 247 -9.79 -7.14 7.31
CA LYS A 247 -10.37 -6.46 8.48
C LYS A 247 -10.08 -7.22 9.78
N ALA A 248 -10.29 -8.53 9.77
CA ALA A 248 -10.07 -9.37 10.94
C ALA A 248 -8.59 -9.46 11.33
N ALA A 249 -7.69 -9.46 10.36
CA ALA A 249 -6.24 -9.46 10.60
C ALA A 249 -5.77 -8.15 11.25
N GLY A 250 -6.16 -6.99 10.70
CA GLY A 250 -5.89 -5.68 11.31
C GLY A 250 -6.43 -5.59 12.74
N ALA A 251 -7.69 -5.97 12.95
CA ALA A 251 -8.33 -5.99 14.26
C ALA A 251 -7.63 -6.93 15.27
N TRP A 252 -7.11 -8.07 14.80
CA TRP A 252 -6.31 -8.97 15.65
C TRP A 252 -5.02 -8.29 16.12
N GLY A 253 -4.34 -7.56 15.24
CA GLY A 253 -3.15 -6.78 15.55
C GLY A 253 -3.41 -5.70 16.61
N GLU A 254 -4.47 -4.92 16.42
CA GLU A 254 -4.92 -3.90 17.37
C GLU A 254 -5.21 -4.48 18.76
N LYS A 255 -5.83 -5.67 18.80
CA LYS A 255 -6.09 -6.39 20.05
C LYS A 255 -4.80 -6.84 20.74
N GLN A 256 -3.75 -7.20 20.00
CA GLN A 256 -2.46 -7.51 20.63
C GLN A 256 -1.87 -6.28 21.34
N ALA A 257 -2.03 -5.08 20.76
CA ALA A 257 -1.53 -3.84 21.34
C ALA A 257 -2.34 -3.40 22.57
N THR A 258 -3.67 -3.47 22.49
CA THR A 258 -4.56 -3.00 23.55
C THR A 258 -4.76 -4.01 24.68
N GLY A 259 -4.54 -5.31 24.41
CA GLY A 259 -4.69 -6.39 25.38
C GLY A 259 -3.41 -6.79 26.12
N GLN A 260 -2.25 -6.21 25.80
CA GLN A 260 -0.99 -6.57 26.45
C GLN A 260 -0.88 -6.00 27.87
N GLY A 261 -0.31 -6.77 28.79
CA GLY A 261 -0.18 -6.35 30.20
C GLY A 261 0.77 -5.17 30.44
N ASN A 262 1.70 -4.89 29.52
CA ASN A 262 2.56 -3.70 29.58
C ASN A 262 2.39 -2.88 28.28
N PRO A 263 1.65 -1.76 28.30
CA PRO A 263 1.37 -0.96 27.09
C PRO A 263 2.61 -0.28 26.48
N ASN A 264 3.74 -0.24 27.20
CA ASN A 264 4.98 0.39 26.73
C ASN A 264 5.97 -0.60 26.13
N ARG A 265 5.67 -1.91 26.17
CA ARG A 265 6.54 -2.94 25.61
C ARG A 265 6.04 -3.35 24.23
N VAL A 266 6.79 -2.98 23.20
CA VAL A 266 6.58 -3.53 21.86
C VAL A 266 6.93 -5.01 21.87
N VAL A 267 6.05 -5.83 21.29
CA VAL A 267 6.30 -7.26 21.05
C VAL A 267 7.40 -7.38 19.99
N PRO A 268 8.45 -8.21 20.23
CA PRO A 268 9.47 -8.48 19.22
C PRO A 268 8.85 -8.94 17.90
N SER A 269 9.33 -8.42 16.78
CA SER A 269 8.81 -8.66 15.44
C SER A 269 8.71 -10.15 15.09
N ALA A 270 9.78 -10.93 15.30
CA ALA A 270 9.74 -12.39 15.11
C ALA A 270 8.64 -13.07 15.94
N THR A 271 8.41 -12.59 17.18
CA THR A 271 7.32 -13.11 18.03
C THR A 271 5.94 -12.71 17.50
N MET A 272 5.81 -11.52 16.91
CA MET A 272 4.56 -11.09 16.28
C MET A 272 4.22 -11.95 15.07
N ILE A 273 5.20 -12.20 14.19
CA ILE A 273 5.08 -13.08 13.03
C ILE A 273 4.63 -14.48 13.46
N ASP A 274 5.34 -15.09 14.42
CA ASP A 274 5.00 -16.42 14.95
C ASP A 274 3.57 -16.50 15.53
N LYS A 275 3.12 -15.43 16.19
CA LYS A 275 1.76 -15.35 16.74
C LYS A 275 0.74 -15.23 15.63
N PHE A 276 1.00 -14.38 14.62
CA PHE A 276 0.09 -14.17 13.51
C PHE A 276 -0.06 -15.43 12.66
N GLN A 277 1.04 -16.12 12.33
CA GLN A 277 1.01 -17.37 11.58
C GLN A 277 0.16 -18.46 12.27
N LYS A 278 0.12 -18.48 13.62
CA LYS A 278 -0.75 -19.38 14.39
C LYS A 278 -2.21 -18.93 14.41
N GLU A 279 -2.47 -17.65 14.23
CA GLU A 279 -3.82 -17.10 14.17
C GLU A 279 -4.42 -17.21 12.77
N TYR A 280 -3.62 -16.99 11.72
CA TYR A 280 -4.06 -16.92 10.33
C TYR A 280 -5.04 -18.04 9.93
N PRO A 281 -4.82 -19.34 10.26
CA PRO A 281 -5.77 -20.39 9.91
C PRO A 281 -7.18 -20.21 10.49
N LYS A 282 -7.33 -19.45 11.58
CA LYS A 282 -8.62 -19.13 12.22
C LYS A 282 -9.32 -17.94 11.56
N LEU A 283 -8.56 -17.10 10.87
CA LEU A 283 -9.07 -15.96 10.11
C LEU A 283 -9.56 -16.37 8.71
N MET A 284 -9.26 -17.60 8.29
CA MET A 284 -9.73 -18.18 7.04
C MET A 284 -11.03 -18.95 7.29
N PRO A 285 -12.23 -18.39 7.01
CA PRO A 285 -13.47 -19.14 7.16
C PRO A 285 -13.48 -20.38 6.24
N PRO A 286 -14.10 -21.49 6.68
CA PRO A 286 -14.30 -22.66 5.82
C PRO A 286 -15.05 -22.26 4.54
N ALA A 287 -14.72 -22.88 3.41
CA ALA A 287 -15.26 -22.54 2.09
C ALA A 287 -16.81 -22.51 2.00
N GLY A 288 -17.54 -23.12 2.95
CA GLY A 288 -19.01 -23.11 3.00
C GLY A 288 -19.65 -21.91 3.73
N ASP A 289 -18.95 -21.26 4.67
CA ASP A 289 -19.54 -20.24 5.55
C ASP A 289 -19.50 -18.82 4.96
N GLN A 290 -18.72 -18.61 3.90
CA GLN A 290 -18.58 -17.31 3.25
C GLN A 290 -19.88 -16.86 2.55
N SER A 291 -20.72 -17.80 2.11
CA SER A 291 -22.04 -17.49 1.54
C SER A 291 -23.05 -16.97 2.58
N ALA A 292 -22.94 -17.40 3.84
CA ALA A 292 -23.86 -16.99 4.90
C ALA A 292 -23.55 -15.58 5.41
N ALA A 293 -22.27 -15.21 5.53
CA ALA A 293 -21.85 -13.88 5.94
C ALA A 293 -22.22 -12.80 4.89
N ALA A 294 -22.08 -13.12 3.60
CA ALA A 294 -22.47 -12.24 2.50
C ALA A 294 -23.98 -11.94 2.49
N THR A 295 -24.80 -12.93 2.84
CA THR A 295 -26.26 -12.79 2.89
C THR A 295 -26.71 -11.87 4.03
N LEU A 296 -25.99 -11.87 5.16
CA LEU A 296 -26.27 -10.99 6.31
C LEU A 296 -25.82 -9.54 6.08
N ALA A 297 -24.69 -9.32 5.41
CA ALA A 297 -24.20 -7.97 5.09
C ALA A 297 -25.10 -7.24 4.06
N ALA A 298 -25.74 -7.97 3.14
CA ALA A 298 -26.70 -7.41 2.19
C ALA A 298 -28.04 -7.03 2.83
N ALA A 299 -28.40 -7.63 3.97
CA ALA A 299 -29.65 -7.36 4.70
C ALA A 299 -29.60 -6.10 5.60
N HIS A 300 -28.43 -5.49 5.76
CA HIS A 300 -28.19 -4.31 6.61
C HIS A 300 -27.74 -3.06 5.83
N ARG A 301 -27.90 -3.05 4.50
CA ARG A 301 -27.76 -1.84 3.68
C ARG A 301 -29.12 -1.26 3.31
#